data_AF-A0A829QDJ8-F1
#
_entry.id   AF-A0A829QDJ8-F1
#
_cell.length_a   1.000
_cell.length_b   1.000
_cell.length_c   1.000
_cell.angle_alpha   90.00
_cell.angle_beta   90.00
_cell.angle_gamma   90.00
#
_symmetry.space_group_name_H-M   'P 1'
#
loop_
_entity.id
_entity.type
_entity.pdbx_description
1 polymer ?
#
loop_
_entity_poly.entity_id
_entity_poly.type
_entity_poly.pdbx_seq_one_letter_code
_entity_poly.pdbx_strand_id
1 'polypeptide(L)'
;MTAAMAREIDDELERVVDEVARRAAALDADQTDVRVDIAALGAQGLFHAGGVGTDLAPMVRTIERVATGSLAVGFSAWAHRMAIEYVSLAAADFRAEHLAELTGGHRPGVTAMAAGLKQAAGLGEVPLRATNQGDGLSISGPIRWASNVFPDALMVVPACGADGTTYVVAIEVCANGVRIQRPLT
;
A
#
# COMPACT_ATOMS: atom_id res chain seq x y z
N MET A 1 10.75 1.52 23.98
CA MET A 1 10.82 2.85 23.35
C MET A 1 11.02 3.87 24.46
N THR A 2 11.97 4.81 24.34
CA THR A 2 12.19 5.83 25.37
C THR A 2 11.34 7.07 25.10
N ALA A 3 11.04 7.89 26.12
CA ALA A 3 10.25 9.11 25.97
C ALA A 3 10.88 10.13 24.99
N ALA A 4 12.22 10.14 24.88
CA ALA A 4 12.94 10.99 23.93
C ALA A 4 12.71 10.55 22.47
N MET A 5 12.76 9.23 22.20
CA MET A 5 12.48 8.70 20.86
C MET A 5 11.03 8.92 20.43
N ALA A 6 10.09 8.80 21.36
CA ALA A 6 8.67 9.07 21.07
C ALA A 6 8.46 10.54 20.67
N ARG A 7 9.09 11.48 21.39
CA ARG A 7 9.02 12.91 21.06
C ARG A 7 9.66 13.24 19.71
N GLU A 8 10.78 12.60 19.39
CA GLU A 8 11.46 12.77 18.10
C GLU A 8 10.59 12.30 16.92
N ILE A 9 9.90 11.16 17.08
CA ILE A 9 8.94 10.66 16.08
C ILE A 9 7.76 11.61 15.93
N ASP A 10 7.23 12.15 17.02
CA ASP A 10 6.13 13.12 16.98
C ASP A 10 6.56 14.42 16.29
N ASP A 11 7.74 14.96 16.61
CA ASP A 11 8.29 16.16 15.97
C ASP A 11 8.47 15.96 14.46
N GLU A 12 8.90 14.77 14.05
CA GLU A 12 9.09 14.45 12.65
C GLU A 12 7.77 14.25 11.89
N LEU A 13 6.79 13.61 12.54
CA LEU A 13 5.44 13.51 12.00
C LEU A 13 4.85 14.89 11.72
N GLU A 14 5.00 15.84 12.66
CA GLU A 14 4.52 17.21 12.47
C GLU A 14 5.20 17.91 11.29
N ARG A 15 6.52 17.75 11.11
CA ARG A 15 7.22 18.30 9.93
C ARG A 15 6.68 17.73 8.63
N VAL A 16 6.49 16.41 8.55
CA VAL A 16 5.94 15.77 7.34
C VAL A 16 4.52 16.26 7.08
N VAL A 17 3.69 16.43 8.11
CA VAL A 17 2.31 16.92 7.98
C VAL A 17 2.28 18.35 7.44
N ASP A 18 3.16 19.24 7.91
CA ASP A 18 3.28 20.60 7.37
C ASP A 18 3.68 20.61 5.89
N GLU A 19 4.55 19.70 5.49
CA GLU A 19 4.95 19.55 4.09
C GLU A 19 3.82 19.00 3.20
N VAL A 20 3.10 17.99 3.69
CA VAL A 20 1.91 17.43 3.05
C VAL A 20 0.86 18.54 2.84
N ALA A 21 0.59 19.34 3.87
CA ALA A 21 -0.34 20.46 3.78
C ALA A 21 0.09 21.49 2.73
N ARG A 22 1.39 21.80 2.64
CA ARG A 22 1.94 22.69 1.60
C ARG A 22 1.78 22.16 0.18
N ARG A 23 1.78 20.83 -0.01
CA ARG A 23 1.63 20.17 -1.32
C ARG A 23 0.17 19.84 -1.68
N ALA A 24 -0.76 19.88 -0.73
CA ALA A 24 -2.13 19.41 -0.90
C ALA A 24 -2.84 20.02 -2.13
N ALA A 25 -2.79 21.35 -2.30
CA ALA A 25 -3.42 22.01 -3.45
C ALA A 25 -2.79 21.64 -4.79
N ALA A 26 -1.47 21.40 -4.83
CA ALA A 26 -0.79 20.94 -6.03
C ALA A 26 -1.16 19.49 -6.37
N LEU A 27 -1.39 18.64 -5.37
CA LEU A 27 -1.86 17.27 -5.55
C LEU A 27 -3.29 17.27 -6.11
N ASP A 28 -4.18 18.09 -5.55
CA ASP A 28 -5.56 18.23 -6.04
C ASP A 28 -5.63 18.76 -7.48
N ALA A 29 -4.63 19.55 -7.89
CA ALA A 29 -4.49 20.09 -9.23
C ALA A 29 -3.70 19.18 -10.21
N ASP A 30 -3.36 17.95 -9.81
CA ASP A 30 -2.56 16.98 -10.59
C ASP A 30 -1.17 17.53 -11.02
N GLN A 31 -0.59 18.41 -10.22
CA GLN A 31 0.75 18.99 -10.44
C GLN A 31 1.87 18.24 -9.71
N THR A 32 1.50 17.37 -8.78
CA THR A 32 2.37 16.43 -8.07
C THR A 32 1.59 15.13 -7.83
N ASP A 33 2.26 14.10 -7.33
CA ASP A 33 1.62 12.86 -6.92
C ASP A 33 2.06 12.43 -5.50
N VAL A 34 1.36 11.43 -4.97
CA VAL A 34 1.54 10.94 -3.60
C VAL A 34 2.86 10.21 -3.35
N ARG A 35 3.69 9.91 -4.37
CA ARG A 35 4.99 9.25 -4.16
C ARG A 35 5.93 10.13 -3.35
N VAL A 36 5.85 11.45 -3.53
CA VAL A 36 6.65 12.42 -2.77
C VAL A 36 6.35 12.30 -1.27
N ASP A 37 5.07 12.20 -0.92
CA ASP A 37 4.64 12.10 0.48
C ASP A 37 4.88 10.70 1.06
N ILE A 38 4.71 9.63 0.26
CA ILE A 38 5.09 8.26 0.66
C ILE A 38 6.60 8.21 0.97
N ALA A 39 7.44 8.77 0.11
CA ALA A 39 8.89 8.80 0.33
C ALA A 39 9.26 9.60 1.58
N ALA A 40 8.61 10.74 1.82
CA ALA A 40 8.82 11.55 3.03
C ALA A 40 8.45 10.77 4.30
N LEU A 41 7.30 10.08 4.33
CA LEU A 41 6.90 9.25 5.46
C LEU A 41 7.89 8.09 5.71
N GLY A 42 8.35 7.45 4.64
CA GLY A 42 9.29 6.34 4.72
C GLY A 42 10.69 6.75 5.16
N ALA A 43 11.21 7.88 4.67
CA ALA A 43 12.51 8.43 5.06
C ALA A 43 12.61 8.70 6.57
N GLN A 44 11.48 9.00 7.19
CA GLN A 44 11.36 9.25 8.63
C GLN A 44 10.99 8.00 9.43
N GLY A 45 10.94 6.85 8.77
CA GLY A 45 10.64 5.57 9.40
C GLY A 45 9.20 5.43 9.89
N LEU A 46 8.28 6.33 9.52
CA LEU A 46 6.92 6.36 10.06
C LEU A 46 6.11 5.11 9.68
N PHE A 47 6.44 4.42 8.59
CA PHE A 47 5.81 3.16 8.21
C PHE A 47 6.25 1.93 9.03
N HIS A 48 7.26 2.06 9.90
CA HIS A 48 7.62 0.98 10.84
C HIS A 48 6.62 0.87 12.01
N ALA A 49 5.77 1.87 12.18
CA ALA A 49 4.73 1.88 13.19
C ALA A 49 3.69 0.77 12.95
N GLY A 50 3.31 0.09 14.03
CA GLY A 50 2.22 -0.86 14.03
C GLY A 50 2.44 -2.09 13.16
N GLY A 51 3.68 -2.56 12.96
CA GLY A 51 3.96 -3.82 12.27
C GLY A 51 3.25 -5.04 12.90
N VAL A 52 3.25 -6.18 12.19
CA VAL A 52 2.57 -7.42 12.61
C VAL A 52 2.92 -7.79 14.05
N GLY A 53 1.88 -8.02 14.87
CA GLY A 53 2.03 -8.40 16.27
C GLY A 53 2.38 -7.24 17.21
N THR A 54 2.37 -6.00 16.73
CA THR A 54 2.60 -4.79 17.54
C THR A 54 1.33 -3.95 17.65
N ASP A 55 1.35 -2.94 18.52
CA ASP A 55 0.24 -2.00 18.68
C ASP A 55 0.04 -1.16 17.41
N LEU A 56 -1.17 -1.16 16.86
CA LEU A 56 -1.55 -0.39 15.67
C LEU A 56 -1.76 1.10 15.96
N ALA A 57 -1.99 1.48 17.22
CA ALA A 57 -2.35 2.85 17.58
C ALA A 57 -1.36 3.93 17.05
N PRO A 58 -0.03 3.72 17.06
CA PRO A 58 0.90 4.69 16.46
C PRO A 58 0.67 4.91 14.97
N MET A 59 0.46 3.85 14.18
CA MET A 59 0.21 3.98 12.74
C MET A 59 -1.14 4.63 12.44
N VAL A 60 -2.16 4.33 13.25
CA VAL A 60 -3.47 5.00 13.17
C VAL A 60 -3.31 6.50 13.39
N ARG A 61 -2.56 6.93 14.43
CA ARG A 61 -2.27 8.35 14.68
C ARG A 61 -1.50 8.99 13.53
N THR A 62 -0.51 8.31 12.96
CA THR A 62 0.22 8.80 11.79
C THR A 62 -0.72 9.08 10.62
N ILE A 63 -1.60 8.13 10.27
CA ILE A 63 -2.57 8.30 9.17
C ILE A 63 -3.55 9.43 9.48
N GLU A 64 -4.09 9.48 10.70
CA GLU A 64 -5.00 10.53 11.15
C GLU A 64 -4.35 11.92 11.02
N ARG A 65 -3.11 12.06 11.51
CA ARG A 65 -2.41 13.34 11.47
C ARG A 65 -2.09 13.78 10.04
N VAL A 66 -1.58 12.88 9.20
CA VAL A 66 -1.33 13.16 7.77
C VAL A 66 -2.62 13.59 7.05
N ALA A 67 -3.74 12.94 7.36
CA ALA A 67 -5.04 13.29 6.79
C ALA A 67 -5.50 14.71 7.15
N THR A 68 -5.00 15.31 8.24
CA THR A 68 -5.27 16.72 8.57
C THR A 68 -4.59 17.71 7.62
N GLY A 69 -3.46 17.33 7.01
CA GLY A 69 -2.79 18.11 5.98
C GLY A 69 -3.34 17.85 4.57
N SER A 70 -3.63 16.59 4.25
CA SER A 70 -4.31 16.20 3.01
C SER A 70 -5.00 14.84 3.17
N LEU A 71 -6.32 14.79 2.96
CA LEU A 71 -7.08 13.54 3.01
C LEU A 71 -6.62 12.54 1.95
N ALA A 72 -6.26 13.01 0.75
CA ALA A 72 -5.77 12.17 -0.34
C ALA A 72 -4.45 11.48 0.05
N VAL A 73 -3.54 12.21 0.68
CA VAL A 73 -2.27 11.66 1.18
C VAL A 73 -2.50 10.71 2.36
N GLY A 74 -3.39 11.05 3.30
CA GLY A 74 -3.75 10.16 4.40
C GLY A 74 -4.30 8.82 3.91
N PHE A 75 -5.19 8.85 2.91
CA PHE A 75 -5.71 7.63 2.27
C PHE A 75 -4.60 6.86 1.53
N SER A 76 -3.71 7.55 0.82
CA SER A 76 -2.57 6.94 0.15
C SER A 76 -1.62 6.25 1.14
N ALA A 77 -1.33 6.87 2.28
CA ALA A 77 -0.49 6.32 3.34
C ALA A 77 -1.13 5.06 3.95
N TRP A 78 -2.45 5.06 4.18
CA TRP A 78 -3.18 3.87 4.60
C TRP A 78 -3.08 2.75 3.56
N ALA A 79 -3.34 3.04 2.28
CA ALA A 79 -3.30 2.06 1.20
C ALA A 79 -1.90 1.43 1.06
N HIS A 80 -0.87 2.27 1.13
CA HIS A 80 0.53 1.86 1.14
C HIS A 80 0.85 0.96 2.36
N ARG A 81 0.43 1.37 3.57
CA ARG A 81 0.61 0.59 4.80
C ARG A 81 -0.07 -0.78 4.73
N MET A 82 -1.21 -0.91 4.08
CA MET A 82 -1.85 -2.21 3.86
C MET A 82 -1.00 -3.13 2.99
N ALA A 83 -0.34 -2.60 1.94
CA ALA A 83 0.59 -3.40 1.14
C ALA A 83 1.78 -3.90 1.98
N ILE A 84 2.35 -3.04 2.84
CA ILE A 84 3.38 -3.45 3.83
C ILE A 84 2.88 -4.61 4.70
N GLU A 85 1.64 -4.55 5.19
CA GLU A 85 1.06 -5.61 6.03
C GLU A 85 1.05 -6.95 5.29
N TYR A 86 0.52 -6.99 4.07
CA TYR A 86 0.46 -8.23 3.29
C TYR A 86 1.85 -8.79 2.97
N VAL A 87 2.79 -7.93 2.57
CA VAL A 87 4.16 -8.35 2.31
C VAL A 87 4.79 -8.88 3.59
N SER A 88 4.57 -8.25 4.74
CA SER A 88 5.11 -8.70 6.03
C SER A 88 4.59 -10.07 6.51
N LEU A 89 3.52 -10.58 5.91
CA LEU A 89 2.97 -11.91 6.15
C LEU A 89 3.37 -12.94 5.08
N ALA A 90 4.09 -12.52 4.04
CA ALA A 90 4.54 -13.39 2.95
C ALA A 90 5.69 -14.33 3.36
N ALA A 91 6.08 -15.21 2.43
CA ALA A 91 7.24 -16.08 2.57
C ALA A 91 8.52 -15.28 2.88
N ALA A 92 9.46 -15.91 3.58
CA ALA A 92 10.61 -15.21 4.17
C ALA A 92 11.55 -14.59 3.15
N ASP A 93 11.74 -15.26 2.01
CA ASP A 93 12.47 -14.79 0.84
C ASP A 93 11.79 -13.55 0.22
N PHE A 94 10.50 -13.64 -0.08
CA PHE A 94 9.72 -12.52 -0.65
C PHE A 94 9.73 -11.29 0.28
N ARG A 95 9.61 -11.53 1.58
CA ARG A 95 9.73 -10.46 2.59
C ARG A 95 11.08 -9.79 2.60
N ALA A 96 12.15 -10.59 2.59
CA ALA A 96 13.51 -10.07 2.64
C ALA A 96 13.83 -9.22 1.40
N GLU A 97 13.23 -9.55 0.26
CA GLU A 97 13.39 -8.82 -1.00
C GLU A 97 12.65 -7.46 -0.99
N HIS A 98 11.37 -7.44 -0.59
CA HIS A 98 10.51 -6.27 -0.87
C HIS A 98 10.21 -5.37 0.33
N LEU A 99 10.28 -5.88 1.56
CA LEU A 99 9.71 -5.16 2.71
C LEU A 99 10.44 -3.83 2.98
N ALA A 100 11.77 -3.80 2.84
CA ALA A 100 12.57 -2.61 3.11
C ALA A 100 12.30 -1.46 2.11
N GLU A 101 12.03 -1.77 0.85
CA GLU A 101 11.69 -0.76 -0.15
C GLU A 101 10.34 -0.09 0.16
N LEU A 102 9.37 -0.89 0.63
CA LEU A 102 8.06 -0.39 1.02
C LEU A 102 8.13 0.42 2.32
N THR A 103 8.73 -0.12 3.39
CA THR A 103 8.80 0.59 4.69
C THR A 103 9.64 1.86 4.62
N GLY A 104 10.65 1.90 3.74
CA GLY A 104 11.43 3.11 3.45
C GLY A 104 10.74 4.09 2.51
N GLY A 105 9.57 3.77 1.95
CA GLY A 105 8.84 4.65 1.02
C GLY A 105 9.51 4.81 -0.35
N HIS A 106 10.49 3.97 -0.68
CA HIS A 106 11.20 4.00 -1.96
C HIS A 106 10.37 3.42 -3.10
N ARG A 107 9.47 2.49 -2.78
CA ARG A 107 8.57 1.83 -3.72
C ARG A 107 7.13 1.99 -3.27
N PRO A 108 6.21 2.49 -4.12
CA PRO A 108 4.80 2.58 -3.72
C PRO A 108 4.17 1.19 -3.59
N GLY A 109 3.43 0.98 -2.50
CA GLY A 109 2.55 -0.17 -2.32
C GLY A 109 1.12 0.14 -2.78
N VAL A 110 0.51 -0.82 -3.47
CA VAL A 110 -0.91 -0.80 -3.87
C VAL A 110 -1.64 -1.92 -3.17
N THR A 111 -2.74 -1.60 -2.48
CA THR A 111 -3.71 -2.60 -2.03
C THR A 111 -4.91 -2.62 -2.97
N ALA A 112 -5.11 -3.75 -3.64
CA ALA A 112 -6.30 -4.03 -4.45
C ALA A 112 -7.17 -5.13 -3.79
N MET A 113 -7.13 -5.21 -2.46
CA MET A 113 -7.70 -6.31 -1.69
C MET A 113 -9.19 -6.18 -1.37
N ALA A 114 -9.86 -5.11 -1.81
CA ALA A 114 -11.28 -4.88 -1.52
C ALA A 114 -12.19 -6.06 -1.93
N ALA A 115 -11.93 -6.69 -3.08
CA ALA A 115 -12.67 -7.88 -3.50
C ALA A 115 -12.39 -9.10 -2.60
N GLY A 116 -11.16 -9.24 -2.10
CA GLY A 116 -10.76 -10.28 -1.17
C GLY A 116 -11.45 -10.13 0.17
N LEU A 117 -11.56 -8.90 0.69
CA LEU A 117 -12.32 -8.62 1.91
C LEU A 117 -13.81 -8.94 1.75
N LYS A 118 -14.41 -8.57 0.62
CA LYS A 118 -15.81 -8.93 0.31
C LYS A 118 -16.01 -10.44 0.28
N GLN A 119 -15.08 -11.18 -0.33
CA GLN A 119 -15.13 -12.64 -0.36
C GLN A 119 -15.00 -13.25 1.04
N ALA A 120 -14.05 -12.77 1.85
CA ALA A 120 -13.88 -13.24 3.22
C ALA A 120 -15.12 -12.98 4.09
N ALA A 121 -15.88 -11.93 3.79
CA ALA A 121 -17.15 -11.61 4.46
C ALA A 121 -18.37 -12.36 3.86
N GLY A 122 -18.21 -13.17 2.81
CA GLY A 122 -19.32 -13.83 2.13
C GLY A 122 -20.20 -12.89 1.29
N LEU A 123 -19.68 -11.70 0.93
CA LEU A 123 -20.41 -10.63 0.26
C LEU A 123 -20.11 -10.52 -1.25
N GLY A 124 -19.29 -11.41 -1.80
CA GLY A 124 -19.00 -11.44 -3.23
C GLY A 124 -17.83 -12.34 -3.59
N GLU A 125 -17.53 -12.42 -4.88
CA GLU A 125 -16.44 -13.22 -5.42
C GLU A 125 -15.24 -12.36 -5.79
N VAL A 126 -14.05 -12.97 -5.78
CA VAL A 126 -12.83 -12.35 -6.31
C VAL A 126 -12.84 -12.45 -7.85
N PRO A 127 -12.64 -11.32 -8.58
CA PRO A 127 -12.71 -11.31 -10.04
C PRO A 127 -11.45 -11.87 -10.72
N LEU A 128 -10.32 -11.95 -10.01
CA LEU A 128 -9.07 -12.49 -10.54
C LEU A 128 -9.03 -14.00 -10.39
N ARG A 129 -8.72 -14.68 -11.50
CA ARG A 129 -8.52 -16.12 -11.55
C ARG A 129 -7.04 -16.44 -11.49
N ALA A 130 -6.67 -17.38 -10.64
CA ALA A 130 -5.33 -17.96 -10.57
C ALA A 130 -5.31 -19.32 -11.27
N THR A 131 -4.31 -19.53 -12.11
CA THR A 131 -4.03 -20.83 -12.75
C THR A 131 -2.58 -21.17 -12.55
N ASN A 132 -2.28 -22.42 -12.15
CA ASN A 132 -0.90 -22.87 -11.99
C ASN A 132 -0.20 -22.85 -13.35
N GLN A 133 0.98 -22.24 -13.40
CA GLN A 133 1.84 -22.19 -14.59
C GLN A 133 3.28 -22.45 -14.15
N GLY A 134 3.75 -23.68 -14.34
CA GLY A 134 5.07 -24.11 -13.86
C GLY A 134 5.15 -24.06 -12.34
N ASP A 135 6.15 -23.34 -11.82
CA ASP A 135 6.38 -23.05 -10.40
C ASP A 135 5.64 -21.79 -9.91
N GLY A 136 4.91 -21.10 -10.80
CA GLY A 136 4.20 -19.86 -10.50
C GLY A 136 2.71 -19.88 -10.81
N LEU A 137 2.12 -18.70 -10.78
CA LEU A 137 0.71 -18.46 -11.09
C LEU A 137 0.57 -17.55 -12.31
N SER A 138 -0.34 -17.91 -13.21
CA SER A 138 -0.93 -16.98 -14.18
C SER A 138 -2.20 -16.38 -13.59
N ILE A 139 -2.21 -15.05 -13.50
CA ILE A 139 -3.31 -14.27 -12.94
C ILE A 139 -4.04 -13.55 -14.07
N SER A 140 -5.36 -13.71 -14.14
CA SER A 140 -6.18 -13.08 -15.18
C SER A 140 -7.48 -12.52 -14.62
N GLY A 141 -7.82 -11.31 -15.05
CA GLY A 141 -9.08 -10.63 -14.72
C GLY A 141 -8.90 -9.14 -14.44
N PRO A 142 -10.00 -8.43 -14.21
CA PRO A 142 -9.96 -7.00 -13.92
C PRO A 142 -9.78 -6.72 -12.43
N ILE A 143 -9.06 -5.63 -12.14
CA ILE A 143 -9.07 -4.96 -10.84
C ILE A 143 -9.79 -3.63 -11.03
N ARG A 144 -10.70 -3.30 -10.12
CA ARG A 144 -11.37 -1.99 -10.11
C ARG A 144 -10.98 -1.23 -8.86
N TRP A 145 -10.75 0.07 -9.01
CA TRP A 145 -10.51 1.01 -7.92
C TRP A 145 -9.27 0.68 -7.09
N ALA A 146 -8.09 0.78 -7.71
CA ALA A 146 -6.80 0.71 -7.02
C ALA A 146 -6.19 2.12 -6.93
N SER A 147 -5.63 2.44 -5.76
CA SER A 147 -4.90 3.71 -5.52
C SER A 147 -3.41 3.46 -5.49
N ASN A 148 -2.61 4.51 -5.70
CA ASN A 148 -1.14 4.45 -5.75
C ASN A 148 -0.57 3.63 -6.92
N VAL A 149 -1.34 3.50 -8.02
CA VAL A 149 -0.91 2.70 -9.18
C VAL A 149 0.10 3.48 -10.00
N PHE A 150 1.38 3.21 -9.76
CA PHE A 150 2.53 3.74 -10.51
C PHE A 150 3.29 2.61 -11.19
N PRO A 151 4.04 2.87 -12.28
CA PRO A 151 4.75 1.83 -13.01
C PRO A 151 5.71 0.99 -12.14
N ASP A 152 6.31 1.61 -11.14
CA ASP A 152 7.25 1.00 -10.19
C ASP A 152 6.58 0.37 -8.96
N ALA A 153 5.25 0.49 -8.81
CA ALA A 153 4.56 0.02 -7.62
C ALA A 153 4.48 -1.51 -7.51
N LEU A 154 4.44 -2.00 -6.26
CA LEU A 154 4.11 -3.39 -5.95
C LEU A 154 2.64 -3.48 -5.55
N MET A 155 1.86 -4.26 -6.29
CA MET A 155 0.42 -4.38 -6.10
C MET A 155 0.03 -5.72 -5.49
N VAL A 156 -0.70 -5.67 -4.38
CA VAL A 156 -1.24 -6.86 -3.72
C VAL A 156 -2.71 -7.05 -4.09
N VAL A 157 -3.03 -8.25 -4.60
CA VAL A 157 -4.32 -8.58 -5.19
C VAL A 157 -4.84 -9.92 -4.65
N PRO A 158 -6.16 -10.09 -4.51
CA PRO A 158 -6.74 -11.38 -4.20
C PRO A 158 -6.94 -12.15 -5.52
N ALA A 159 -6.69 -13.45 -5.55
CA ALA A 159 -7.03 -14.31 -6.68
C ALA A 159 -7.68 -15.62 -6.21
N CYS A 160 -8.44 -16.27 -7.08
CA CYS A 160 -9.12 -17.52 -6.79
C CYS A 160 -8.80 -18.59 -7.85
N GLY A 161 -8.42 -19.78 -7.40
CA GLY A 161 -8.21 -20.96 -8.23
C GLY A 161 -9.54 -21.59 -8.66
N ALA A 162 -9.50 -22.44 -9.69
CA ALA A 162 -10.69 -23.16 -10.16
C ALA A 162 -11.24 -24.17 -9.11
N ASP A 163 -10.37 -24.61 -8.20
CA ASP A 163 -10.68 -25.48 -7.07
C ASP A 163 -11.19 -24.73 -5.83
N GLY A 164 -11.33 -23.39 -5.92
CA GLY A 164 -11.74 -22.53 -4.80
C GLY A 164 -10.59 -22.11 -3.89
N THR A 165 -9.34 -22.51 -4.18
CA THR A 165 -8.17 -22.04 -3.42
C THR A 165 -8.05 -20.52 -3.54
N THR A 166 -7.83 -19.84 -2.42
CA THR A 166 -7.68 -18.38 -2.39
C THR A 166 -6.21 -18.00 -2.26
N TYR A 167 -5.82 -16.95 -2.98
CA TYR A 167 -4.45 -16.46 -3.03
C TYR A 167 -4.41 -14.97 -2.70
N VAL A 168 -3.35 -14.56 -2.01
CA VAL A 168 -2.90 -13.17 -1.93
C VAL A 168 -1.63 -13.08 -2.77
N VAL A 169 -1.69 -12.36 -3.87
CA VAL A 169 -0.62 -12.31 -4.88
C VAL A 169 -0.06 -10.90 -4.94
N ALA A 170 1.27 -10.80 -4.91
CA ALA A 170 1.96 -9.55 -5.20
C ALA A 170 2.40 -9.54 -6.67
N ILE A 171 2.13 -8.45 -7.37
CA ILE A 171 2.40 -8.27 -8.80
C ILE A 171 3.09 -6.92 -8.97
N GLU A 172 4.22 -6.90 -9.68
CA GLU A 172 4.82 -5.65 -10.11
C GLU A 172 3.91 -4.99 -11.15
N VAL A 173 3.59 -3.71 -10.98
CA VAL A 173 2.68 -3.03 -11.90
C VAL A 173 3.23 -2.95 -13.34
N CYS A 174 4.56 -2.96 -13.50
CA CYS A 174 5.23 -3.04 -14.80
C CYS A 174 5.31 -4.45 -15.40
N ALA A 175 4.82 -5.50 -14.71
CA ALA A 175 4.88 -6.86 -15.21
C ALA A 175 4.15 -7.02 -16.54
N ASN A 176 4.69 -7.87 -17.42
CA ASN A 176 4.07 -8.15 -18.71
C ASN A 176 2.64 -8.68 -18.53
N GLY A 177 1.69 -8.12 -19.28
CA GLY A 177 0.27 -8.45 -19.20
C GLY A 177 -0.55 -7.50 -18.31
N VAL A 178 0.08 -6.71 -17.45
CA VAL A 178 -0.61 -5.68 -16.66
C VAL A 178 -0.93 -4.48 -17.55
N ARG A 179 -2.19 -4.03 -17.54
CA ARG A 179 -2.67 -2.86 -18.29
C ARG A 179 -3.42 -1.91 -17.37
N ILE A 180 -2.91 -0.70 -17.23
CA ILE A 180 -3.53 0.36 -16.43
C ILE A 180 -4.50 1.14 -17.33
N GLN A 181 -5.78 1.16 -16.94
CA GLN A 181 -6.76 2.05 -17.56
C GLN A 181 -6.90 3.29 -16.69
N ARG A 182 -6.53 4.46 -17.23
CA ARG A 182 -6.83 5.73 -16.57
C ARG A 182 -8.34 6.04 -16.74
N PRO A 183 -9.00 6.63 -15.73
CA PRO A 183 -10.33 7.18 -15.91
C PRO A 183 -10.31 8.14 -17.12
N LEU A 184 -11.34 8.09 -17.96
CA LEU A 184 -11.50 9.05 -19.04
C LEU A 184 -11.63 10.44 -18.42
N THR A 185 -10.71 11.35 -18.77
CA THR A 185 -10.80 12.79 -18.49
C THR A 185 -11.84 13.45 -19.37
#